data_AF-A0A4R3P4M0-F1
#
_entry.id   AF-A0A4R3P4M0-F1
#
_cell.length_a   1.000
_cell.length_b   1.000
_cell.length_c   1.000
_cell.angle_alpha   90.00
_cell.angle_beta   90.00
_cell.angle_gamma   90.00
#
_symmetry.space_group_name_H-M   'P 1'
#
loop_
_entity.id
_entity.type
_entity.pdbx_description
1 polymer ?
#
loop_
_entity_poly.entity_id
_entity_poly.type
_entity_poly.pdbx_seq_one_letter_code
_entity_poly.pdbx_strand_id
1 'polypeptide(L)'
;MARLLMGDAEWAFFEQFIVAIRGRGGRPASNHRQVLDGIFWIARTGAQWRDLPEEFGKWSSVYRQFRRWTLAGLWELRHDNQDEIPRQSG
;
A
#
# COMPACT_ATOMS: atom_id res chain seq x y z
N MET A 1 6.07 1.01 -18.05
CA MET A 1 5.73 1.31 -16.65
C MET A 1 4.23 1.61 -16.45
N ALA A 2 3.30 0.95 -17.16
CA ALA A 2 1.85 1.22 -17.02
C ALA A 2 1.09 0.17 -16.19
N ARG A 3 1.66 -1.02 -15.99
CA ARG A 3 0.98 -2.15 -15.32
C ARG A 3 1.15 -2.17 -13.80
N LEU A 4 1.88 -1.20 -13.24
CA LEU A 4 2.25 -1.17 -11.82
C LEU A 4 1.59 -0.02 -11.04
N LEU A 5 1.02 0.96 -11.75
CA LEU A 5 0.25 2.05 -11.15
C LEU A 5 -1.15 1.57 -10.81
N MET A 6 -1.59 1.80 -9.59
CA MET A 6 -2.96 1.51 -9.19
C MET A 6 -3.95 2.27 -10.07
N GLY A 7 -5.01 1.58 -10.49
CA GLY A 7 -6.15 2.22 -11.11
C GLY A 7 -6.90 3.14 -10.13
N ASP A 8 -7.71 4.05 -10.64
CA ASP A 8 -8.47 5.00 -9.81
C ASP A 8 -9.44 4.30 -8.85
N ALA A 9 -10.02 3.16 -9.25
CA ALA A 9 -10.90 2.36 -8.42
C ALA A 9 -10.17 1.68 -7.24
N GLU A 10 -8.98 1.13 -7.50
CA GLU A 10 -8.13 0.56 -6.45
C GLU A 10 -7.66 1.66 -5.49
N TRP A 11 -7.27 2.82 -6.04
CA TRP A 11 -6.91 3.98 -5.24
C TRP A 11 -8.07 4.44 -4.35
N ALA A 12 -9.29 4.55 -4.88
CA ALA A 12 -10.46 4.96 -4.09
C ALA A 12 -10.71 4.04 -2.88
N PHE A 13 -10.49 2.72 -3.04
CA PHE A 13 -10.58 1.77 -1.94
C PHE A 13 -9.52 2.01 -0.86
N PHE A 14 -8.27 2.30 -1.22
CA PHE A 14 -7.24 2.61 -0.21
C PHE A 14 -7.38 4.02 0.37
N GLU A 15 -7.85 4.97 -0.43
CA GLU A 15 -8.02 6.36 -0.03
C GLU A 15 -8.93 6.51 1.18
N GLN A 16 -10.08 5.82 1.20
CA GLN A 16 -11.00 5.84 2.34
C GLN A 16 -10.31 5.43 3.67
N PHE A 17 -9.48 4.39 3.64
CA PHE A 17 -8.77 3.92 4.84
C PHE A 17 -7.62 4.84 5.21
N ILE A 18 -6.89 5.33 4.20
CA ILE A 18 -5.80 6.26 4.42
C ILE A 18 -6.32 7.60 4.99
N VAL A 19 -7.51 8.04 4.59
CA VAL A 19 -8.17 9.23 5.17
C VAL A 19 -8.59 8.94 6.61
N ALA A 20 -9.15 7.76 6.89
CA ALA A 20 -9.50 7.35 8.25
C ALA A 20 -8.28 7.29 9.19
N ILE A 21 -7.13 6.81 8.72
CA ILE A 21 -5.88 6.72 9.50
C ILE A 21 -5.17 8.08 9.64
N ARG A 22 -5.36 9.01 8.68
CA ARG A 22 -4.57 10.25 8.60
C ARG A 22 -4.82 11.24 9.74
N GLY A 23 -6.02 11.23 10.33
CA GLY A 23 -6.47 12.36 11.16
C GLY A 23 -6.44 13.70 10.39
N ARG A 24 -7.01 14.77 10.97
CA ARG A 24 -7.02 16.10 10.33
C ARG A 24 -5.61 16.73 10.37
N GLY A 25 -4.75 16.45 9.39
CA GLY A 25 -3.43 17.10 9.28
C GLY A 25 -2.35 16.40 8.45
N GLY A 26 -2.66 15.27 7.79
CA GLY A 26 -1.67 14.51 7.01
C GLY A 26 -1.26 15.13 5.67
N ARG A 27 -0.14 14.65 5.12
CA ARG A 27 0.43 15.02 3.80
C ARG A 27 -0.60 14.83 2.65
N PRO A 28 -0.52 15.58 1.53
CA PRO A 28 -1.51 15.52 0.43
C PRO A 28 -1.76 14.12 -0.13
N ALA A 29 -2.99 13.83 -0.58
CA ALA A 29 -3.43 12.52 -1.07
C ALA A 29 -2.62 11.98 -2.26
N SER A 30 -2.19 12.83 -3.18
CA SER A 30 -1.38 12.44 -4.35
C SER A 30 -0.04 11.80 -3.95
N ASN A 31 0.56 12.24 -2.84
CA ASN A 31 1.80 11.63 -2.33
C ASN A 31 1.56 10.22 -1.77
N HIS A 32 0.36 9.90 -1.30
CA HIS A 32 0.06 8.59 -0.74
C HIS A 32 -0.23 7.55 -1.80
N ARG A 33 -0.83 7.95 -2.93
CA ARG A 33 -0.99 7.07 -4.10
C ARG A 33 0.36 6.61 -4.60
N GLN A 34 1.26 7.55 -4.82
CA GLN A 34 2.64 7.28 -5.25
C GLN A 34 3.41 6.39 -4.26
N VAL A 35 3.22 6.60 -2.95
CA VAL A 35 3.80 5.74 -1.90
C VAL A 35 3.24 4.32 -1.97
N LEU A 36 1.92 4.15 -2.15
CA LEU A 36 1.34 2.82 -2.30
C LEU A 36 1.81 2.12 -3.57
N ASP A 37 1.90 2.85 -4.68
CA ASP A 37 2.44 2.29 -5.93
C ASP A 37 3.86 1.76 -5.72
N GLY A 38 4.71 2.51 -4.99
CA GLY A 38 6.04 2.06 -4.62
C GLY A 38 6.05 0.82 -3.69
N ILE A 39 5.13 0.77 -2.72
CA ILE A 39 4.96 -0.40 -1.85
C ILE A 39 4.54 -1.63 -2.66
N PHE A 40 3.60 -1.48 -3.58
CA PHE A 40 3.13 -2.59 -4.43
C PHE A 40 4.17 -3.01 -5.46
N TRP A 41 4.99 -2.09 -5.94
CA TRP A 41 6.14 -2.43 -6.77
C TRP A 41 7.09 -3.37 -6.01
N ILE A 42 7.46 -3.03 -4.76
CA ILE A 42 8.31 -3.87 -3.91
C ILE A 42 7.63 -5.21 -3.62
N ALA A 43 6.35 -5.21 -3.26
CA ALA A 43 5.62 -6.44 -2.96
C ALA A 43 5.51 -7.39 -4.18
N ARG A 44 5.38 -6.84 -5.39
CA ARG A 44 5.29 -7.63 -6.64
C ARG A 44 6.65 -8.14 -7.13
N THR A 45 7.70 -7.34 -6.95
CA THR A 45 9.04 -7.66 -7.48
C THR A 45 9.91 -8.42 -6.47
N GLY A 46 9.61 -8.30 -5.17
CA GLY A 46 10.48 -8.80 -4.11
C GLY A 46 11.81 -8.04 -3.99
N ALA A 47 11.97 -6.93 -4.70
CA ALA A 47 13.20 -6.14 -4.69
C ALA A 47 13.45 -5.51 -3.31
N GLN A 48 14.71 -5.15 -3.05
CA GLN A 48 15.02 -4.46 -1.80
C GLN A 48 14.46 -3.04 -1.84
N TRP A 49 14.07 -2.52 -0.68
CA TRP A 49 13.57 -1.14 -0.57
C TRP A 49 14.53 -0.10 -1.17
N ARG A 50 15.85 -0.33 -1.08
CA ARG A 50 16.87 0.58 -1.64
C ARG A 50 16.86 0.63 -3.16
N ASP A 51 16.33 -0.40 -3.81
CA ASP A 51 16.22 -0.48 -5.27
C ASP A 51 14.91 0.11 -5.79
N LEU A 52 14.11 0.72 -4.91
CA LEU A 52 12.87 1.36 -5.30
C LEU A 52 13.15 2.48 -6.31
N PRO A 53 12.49 2.47 -7.49
CA PRO A 53 12.60 3.54 -8.46
C PRO A 53 12.24 4.90 -7.87
N GLU A 54 13.04 5.93 -8.17
CA GLU A 54 12.82 7.29 -7.65
C GLU A 54 11.49 7.91 -8.12
N GLU A 55 10.87 7.36 -9.18
CA GLU A 55 9.53 7.74 -9.64
C GLU A 55 8.44 7.51 -8.58
N PHE A 56 8.68 6.65 -7.58
CA PHE A 56 7.78 6.44 -6.43
C PHE A 56 8.16 7.30 -5.21
N GLY A 57 9.20 8.12 -5.35
CA GLY A 57 9.77 8.94 -4.29
C GLY A 57 10.90 8.24 -3.52
N LYS A 58 11.42 8.92 -2.50
CA LYS A 58 12.54 8.40 -1.69
C LYS A 58 12.14 7.13 -0.95
N TRP A 59 12.85 6.04 -1.19
CA TRP A 59 12.59 4.73 -0.55
C TRP A 59 12.43 4.80 0.97
N SER A 60 13.22 5.65 1.66
CA SER A 60 13.18 5.80 3.11
C SER A 60 11.88 6.45 3.60
N SER A 61 11.26 7.28 2.77
CA SER A 61 9.95 7.90 3.05
C SER A 61 8.82 6.92 2.79
N VAL A 62 8.90 6.18 1.68
CA VAL A 62 7.93 5.12 1.33
C VAL A 62 7.91 4.05 2.41
N TYR A 63 9.08 3.56 2.83
CA TYR A 63 9.22 2.56 3.89
C TYR A 63 8.67 3.06 5.24
N ARG A 64 8.95 4.32 5.60
CA ARG A 64 8.43 4.91 6.84
C ARG A 64 6.91 4.95 6.85
N GLN A 65 6.31 5.29 5.72
CA GLN A 65 4.86 5.33 5.57
C GLN A 65 4.26 3.91 5.56
N PHE A 66 4.89 2.95 4.88
CA PHE A 66 4.54 1.54 4.94
C PHE A 66 4.51 1.02 6.39
N ARG A 67 5.56 1.29 7.16
CA ARG A 67 5.62 0.93 8.59
C ARG A 67 4.50 1.59 9.39
N ARG A 68 4.25 2.88 9.17
CA ARG A 68 3.17 3.61 9.87
C ARG A 68 1.80 2.99 9.58
N TRP A 69 1.51 2.67 8.32
CA TRP A 69 0.25 2.04 7.93
C TRP A 69 0.12 0.61 8.46
N THR A 70 1.20 -0.14 8.49
CA THR A 70 1.23 -1.49 9.08
C THR A 70 0.90 -1.43 10.57
N LEU A 71 1.53 -0.53 11.31
CA LEU A 71 1.23 -0.33 12.74
C LEU A 71 -0.17 0.22 13.02
N ALA A 72 -0.77 0.91 12.04
CA ALA A 72 -2.14 1.39 12.12
C ALA A 72 -3.18 0.33 11.70
N GLY A 73 -2.76 -0.91 11.41
CA GLY A 73 -3.67 -1.99 11.02
C GLY A 73 -4.27 -1.84 9.62
N LEU A 74 -3.69 -1.01 8.73
CA LEU A 74 -4.22 -0.80 7.37
C LEU A 74 -4.38 -2.13 6.59
N TRP A 75 -3.48 -3.08 6.83
CA TRP A 75 -3.49 -4.39 6.17
C TRP A 75 -4.42 -5.39 6.86
N GLU A 76 -4.76 -5.16 8.13
CA GLU A 76 -5.58 -6.07 8.95
C GLU A 76 -7.07 -5.93 8.65
N LEU A 77 -7.49 -4.80 8.07
CA LEU A 77 -8.87 -4.53 7.64
C LEU A 77 -9.42 -5.53 6.60
N ARG A 78 -8.57 -6.41 6.06
CA ARG A 78 -8.96 -7.48 5.13
C ARG A 78 -9.22 -8.85 5.80
N HIS A 79 -8.81 -9.07 7.04
CA HIS A 79 -8.80 -10.42 7.61
C HIS A 79 -10.12 -10.89 8.25
N ASP A 80 -11.13 -10.04 8.39
CA ASP A 80 -12.41 -10.42 9.05
C ASP A 80 -13.39 -11.20 8.14
N ASN A 81 -12.92 -11.85 7.07
CA ASN A 81 -13.73 -12.66 6.15
C ASN A 81 -12.90 -13.72 5.38
N GLN A 82 -11.98 -14.44 6.03
CA GLN A 82 -11.26 -15.58 5.42
C GLN A 82 -11.30 -16.89 6.22
N ASP A 83 -12.21 -17.06 7.17
CA ASP A 83 -12.57 -18.40 7.67
C ASP A 83 -13.48 -19.11 6.65
N GLU A 84 -12.91 -19.54 5.53
CA GLU A 84 -13.32 -20.70 4.69
C GLU A 84 -12.55 -20.67 3.36
N ILE A 85 -11.34 -21.24 3.34
CA ILE A 85 -10.76 -21.75 2.10
C ILE A 85 -10.58 -23.26 2.31
N PRO A 86 -11.41 -24.12 1.71
CA PRO A 86 -11.14 -25.54 1.72
C PRO A 86 -9.81 -25.77 1.00
N ARG A 87 -8.81 -26.27 1.73
CA ARG A 87 -7.59 -26.80 1.14
C ARG A 87 -8.00 -27.89 0.17
N GLN A 88 -7.93 -27.62 -1.13
CA GLN A 88 -8.06 -28.66 -2.14
C GLN A 88 -6.83 -29.55 -2.04
N SER A 89 -7.04 -30.74 -1.49
CA SER A 89 -6.17 -31.90 -1.67
C SER A 89 -6.45 -32.48 -3.05
N GLY A 90 -5.38 -32.66 -3.83
CA GLY A 90 -5.34 -33.41 -5.07
C GLY A 90 -3.91 -33.87 -5.31
#